data_AF-A0A2E8URN0-F1
#
_entry.id   AF-A0A2E8URN0-F1
#
_cell.length_a   1.000
_cell.length_b   1.000
_cell.length_c   1.000
_cell.angle_alpha   90.00
_cell.angle_beta   90.00
_cell.angle_gamma   90.00
#
_symmetry.space_group_name_H-M   'P 1'
#
loop_
_entity.id
_entity.type
_entity.pdbx_description
1 polymer ?
#
loop_
_entity_poly.entity_id
_entity_poly.type
_entity_poly.pdbx_seq_one_letter_code
_entity_poly.pdbx_strand_id
1 'polypeptide(L)' 'MLKKERAAYIMKKLDEVFPEAPIPLVHSNKFELLIAVLLSAQCTDERVNKVSPKLFSLANNPKEMSK' A
#
# COMPACT_ATOMS: atom_id res chain seq x y z
N MET A 1 8.38 -22.48 24.42
CA MET A 1 7.51 -22.18 23.28
C MET A 1 8.21 -22.57 21.99
N LEU A 2 7.58 -23.39 21.17
CA LEU A 2 8.04 -23.73 19.82
C LEU A 2 7.89 -22.52 18.89
N LYS A 3 8.63 -22.51 17.77
CA LYS A 3 8.56 -21.41 16.78
C LYS A 3 7.13 -21.14 16.31
N LYS A 4 6.34 -22.21 16.08
CA LYS A 4 4.94 -22.13 15.64
C LYS A 4 4.03 -21.49 16.70
N GLU A 5 4.19 -21.90 17.95
CA GLU A 5 3.40 -21.36 19.07
C GLU A 5 3.68 -19.86 19.26
N ARG A 6 4.96 -19.46 19.18
CA ARG A 6 5.36 -18.05 19.29
C ARG A 6 4.79 -17.21 18.15
N ALA A 7 4.81 -17.71 16.91
CA ALA A 7 4.22 -17.01 15.76
C ALA A 7 2.71 -16.79 15.96
N ALA A 8 1.99 -17.81 16.45
CA ALA A 8 0.56 -17.71 16.73
C ALA A 8 0.26 -16.67 17.84
N TYR A 9 1.09 -16.61 18.88
CA TYR A 9 0.95 -15.61 19.94
C TYR A 9 1.22 -14.18 19.44
N ILE A 10 2.27 -13.99 18.63
CA ILE A 10 2.57 -12.68 18.02
C ILE A 10 1.42 -12.24 17.12
N MET A 11 0.92 -13.13 16.26
CA MET A 11 -0.21 -12.82 15.37
C MET A 11 -1.43 -12.37 16.18
N LYS A 12 -1.82 -13.14 17.20
CA LYS A 12 -2.93 -12.77 18.09
C LYS A 12 -2.73 -11.38 18.70
N LYS A 13 -1.51 -11.05 19.13
CA LYS A 13 -1.20 -9.73 19.70
C LYS A 13 -1.24 -8.62 18.66
N LEU A 14 -0.82 -8.87 17.43
CA LEU A 14 -0.95 -7.92 16.34
C LEU A 14 -2.41 -7.66 16.00
N ASP A 15 -3.25 -8.70 15.94
CA ASP A 15 -4.69 -8.56 15.68
C ASP A 15 -5.40 -7.77 16.81
N GLU A 16 -4.98 -7.93 18.06
CA GLU A 16 -5.49 -7.15 19.20
C GLU A 16 -5.08 -5.66 19.13
N VAL A 17 -3.85 -5.36 18.69
CA VAL A 17 -3.29 -4.00 18.64
C VAL A 17 -3.70 -3.25 17.36
N PHE A 18 -3.87 -3.98 16.26
CA PHE A 18 -4.21 -3.47 14.93
C PHE A 18 -5.48 -4.17 14.41
N PRO A 19 -6.65 -3.96 15.04
CA PRO A 19 -7.89 -4.67 14.68
C PRO A 19 -8.37 -4.36 13.26
N GLU A 20 -8.02 -3.19 12.74
CA GLU A 20 -8.22 -2.82 11.34
C GLU A 20 -6.90 -2.37 10.73
N ALA A 21 -6.47 -3.05 9.66
CA ALA A 21 -5.30 -2.68 8.89
C ALA A 21 -5.72 -1.85 7.67
N PRO A 22 -5.52 -0.52 7.67
CA PRO A 22 -5.92 0.31 6.54
C PRO A 22 -5.03 0.02 5.33
N ILE A 23 -5.59 0.28 4.14
CA ILE A 23 -4.83 0.28 2.89
C ILE A 23 -3.98 1.57 2.87
N PRO A 24 -2.64 1.49 2.85
CA PRO A 24 -1.80 2.67 3.08
C PRO A 24 -1.64 3.59 1.86
N LEU A 25 -1.80 3.06 0.65
CA LEU A 25 -1.64 3.79 -0.60
C LEU A 25 -3.00 4.20 -1.16
N VAL A 26 -3.20 5.48 -1.43
CA VAL A 26 -4.44 6.02 -2.00
C VAL A 26 -4.54 5.66 -3.48
N HIS A 27 -5.60 4.95 -3.85
CA HIS A 27 -5.87 4.53 -5.22
C HIS A 27 -7.36 4.23 -5.43
N SER A 28 -7.82 4.33 -6.67
CA SER A 28 -9.22 4.06 -7.06
C SER A 28 -9.36 2.78 -7.89
N ASN A 29 -8.25 2.23 -8.40
CA ASN A 29 -8.25 1.03 -9.23
C ASN A 29 -6.93 0.24 -9.11
N LYS A 30 -6.90 -0.97 -9.68
CA LYS A 30 -5.74 -1.88 -9.61
C LYS A 30 -4.47 -1.33 -10.27
N PHE A 31 -4.61 -0.55 -11.35
CA PHE A 31 -3.46 0.05 -12.02
C PHE A 31 -2.86 1.17 -11.19
N GLU A 32 -3.67 2.05 -10.62
CA GLU A 32 -3.20 3.08 -9.68
C GLU A 32 -2.47 2.46 -8.48
N LEU A 33 -2.99 1.37 -7.91
CA LEU A 33 -2.30 0.64 -6.84
C LEU A 33 -0.95 0.09 -7.30
N LEU A 34 -0.89 -0.54 -8.48
CA LEU A 34 0.36 -1.06 -9.03
C LEU A 34 1.40 0.07 -9.17
N ILE A 35 1.03 1.21 -9.74
CA ILE A 35 1.93 2.35 -9.90
C ILE A 35 2.32 2.94 -8.53
N ALA A 36 1.38 3.07 -7.59
CA ALA A 36 1.68 3.55 -6.24
C ALA A 36 2.67 2.64 -5.50
N VAL A 37 2.56 1.32 -5.65
CA VAL A 37 3.51 0.33 -5.10
C VAL A 37 4.89 0.44 -5.76
N LEU A 38 4.95 0.67 -7.07
CA LEU A 38 6.24 0.91 -7.75
C LEU A 38 6.91 2.19 -7.25
N LEU A 39 6.13 3.25 -7.02
CA LEU A 39 6.63 4.53 -6.50
C LEU A 39 7.02 4.48 -5.02
N SER A 40 6.50 3.52 -4.24
CA SER A 40 6.83 3.38 -2.82
C SER A 40 8.19 2.73 -2.58
N ALA A 41 8.84 2.20 -3.62
CA ALA A 41 10.20 1.67 -3.50
C ALA A 41 11.16 2.74 -2.93
N GLN A 42 11.71 2.47 -1.74
CA GLN A 42 12.57 3.40 -0.99
C GLN A 42 11.93 4.78 -0.71
N CYS A 43 10.60 4.83 -0.61
CA CYS A 43 9.83 6.04 -0.36
C CYS A 43 8.78 5.78 0.74
N THR A 44 8.21 6.82 1.35
CA THR A 44 7.13 6.67 2.33
C THR A 44 5.77 6.72 1.66
N ASP A 45 4.80 5.96 2.17
CA ASP A 45 3.41 5.99 1.67
C ASP A 45 2.83 7.41 1.71
N GLU A 46 3.17 8.19 2.75
CA GLU A 46 2.79 9.61 2.85
C GLU A 46 3.30 10.43 1.66
N ARG A 47 4.55 10.22 1.23
CA ARG A 47 5.13 10.95 0.10
C ARG A 47 4.50 10.50 -1.21
N VAL A 48 4.24 9.21 -1.39
CA VAL A 48 3.53 8.67 -2.56
C VAL A 48 2.12 9.26 -2.64
N ASN A 49 1.37 9.27 -1.54
CA ASN A 49 0.01 9.81 -1.48
C ASN A 49 -0.06 11.33 -1.71
N LYS A 50 1.04 12.07 -1.46
CA LYS A 50 1.15 13.50 -1.82
C LYS A 50 1.30 13.73 -3.32
N VAL A 51 1.93 12.80 -4.06
CA VAL A 51 2.25 12.98 -5.49
C VAL A 51 1.31 12.24 -6.43
N SER A 52 0.82 11.06 -6.02
CA SER A 52 0.02 10.18 -6.87
C SER A 52 -1.31 10.78 -7.34
N PRO A 53 -2.05 11.63 -6.57
CA PRO A 53 -3.29 12.22 -7.07
C PRO A 53 -3.06 13.12 -8.30
N LYS A 54 -1.95 13.87 -8.30
CA LYS A 54 -1.58 14.72 -9.44
C LYS A 54 -1.19 13.87 -10.64
N LEU A 55 -0.42 12.81 -10.45
CA LEU A 55 -0.06 11.88 -11.52
C LEU A 55 -1.30 11.21 -12.12
N PHE A 56 -2.18 10.67 -11.29
CA PHE A 56 -3.37 9.94 -11.72
C PHE A 56 -4.43 10.84 -12.35
N SER A 57 -4.48 12.12 -11.99
CA SER A 57 -5.31 13.10 -12.70
C SER A 57 -4.88 13.33 -14.15
N LEU A 58 -3.60 13.06 -14.48
CA LEU A 58 -3.07 13.18 -15.84
C LEU A 58 -3.18 11.86 -16.61
N ALA A 59 -2.96 10.74 -15.93
CA ALA A 59 -3.07 9.41 -16.50
C ALA A 59 -3.32 8.36 -15.40
N ASN A 60 -4.44 7.65 -15.47
CA ASN A 60 -4.80 6.62 -14.49
C ASN A 60 -4.89 5.20 -15.09
N ASN A 61 -4.42 5.04 -16.33
CA ASN A 61 -4.38 3.76 -17.04
C ASN A 61 -3.11 3.68 -17.92
N PRO A 62 -2.72 2.46 -18.36
CA PRO A 62 -1.49 2.28 -19.11
C PRO A 62 -1.41 3.11 -20.40
N LYS A 63 -2.53 3.26 -21.11
CA LYS A 63 -2.58 3.91 -22.43
C LYS A 63 -2.36 5.42 -22.35
N GLU A 64 -2.84 6.05 -21.29
CA GLU A 64 -2.61 7.48 -21.06
C GLU A 64 -1.21 7.74 -20.49
N MET A 65 -0.70 6.86 -19.63
CA MET A 65 0.61 7.01 -19.00
C MET A 65 1.78 6.80 -19.96
N SER A 66 1.57 6.09 -21.08
CA SER A 66 2.60 5.80 -22.08
C SER A 66 2.77 6.88 -23.15
N LYS A 67 2.07 8.01 -23.04
CA LYS A 67 2.13 9.13 -23.98
C LYS A 67 3.08 10.21 -23.48
#